data_AF-A0A4R1RTD0-F1
#
_entry.id   AF-A0A4R1RTD0-F1
#
_cell.length_a   1.000
_cell.length_b   1.000
_cell.length_c   1.000
_cell.angle_alpha   90.00
_cell.angle_beta   90.00
_cell.angle_gamma   90.00
#
_symmetry.space_group_name_H-M   'P 1'
#
loop_
_entity.id
_entity.type
_entity.pdbx_description
1 polymer ?
#
loop_
_entity_poly.entity_id
_entity_poly.type
_entity_poly.pdbx_seq_one_letter_code
_entity_poly.pdbx_strand_id
1 'polypeptide(L)' 'MQRKYVDMTMSEVLSDPLILSVARADGFTPNEFKGLLSAAANKLEQSRASRVEPAKRGLLAKMIAPENRICFQS' A
#
# COMPACT_ATOMS: atom_id res chain seq x y z
N MET A 1 23.54 16.78 13.59
CA MET A 1 22.56 15.87 14.26
C MET A 1 21.42 15.60 13.30
N GLN A 2 21.33 14.40 12.70
CA GLN A 2 20.09 13.99 12.04
C GLN A 2 19.09 13.61 13.13
N ARG A 3 17.96 14.32 13.23
CA ARG A 3 16.87 13.89 14.11
C ARG A 3 16.33 12.58 13.56
N LYS A 4 16.52 11.47 14.30
CA LYS A 4 15.69 10.29 14.11
C LYS A 4 14.26 10.71 14.42
N TYR A 5 13.42 10.80 13.39
CA TYR A 5 11.99 10.87 13.60
C TYR A 5 11.58 9.55 14.27
N VAL A 6 11.16 9.66 15.53
CA VAL A 6 10.57 8.54 16.25
C VAL A 6 9.21 8.27 15.59
N ASP A 7 8.99 7.03 15.20
CA ASP A 7 7.70 6.59 14.67
C ASP A 7 6.65 6.76 15.78
N MET A 8 5.57 7.47 15.49
CA MET A 8 4.51 7.73 16.47
C MET A 8 3.43 6.67 16.34
N THR A 9 2.96 6.16 17.48
CA THR A 9 1.77 5.32 17.52
C THR A 9 0.52 6.14 17.20
N MET A 10 -0.54 5.46 16.77
CA MET A 10 -1.81 6.11 16.45
C MET A 10 -2.37 6.93 17.62
N SER A 11 -2.21 6.45 18.85
CA SER A 11 -2.67 7.15 20.05
C SER A 11 -1.88 8.44 20.32
N GLU A 12 -0.57 8.44 20.04
CA GLU A 12 0.27 9.64 20.19
C GLU A 12 -0.10 10.69 19.14
N VAL A 13 -0.29 10.28 17.89
CA VAL A 13 -0.72 11.18 16.80
C VAL A 13 -2.09 11.82 17.11
N LEU A 14 -3.03 11.03 17.66
CA LEU A 14 -4.37 11.51 18.00
C LEU A 14 -4.43 12.29 19.32
N SER A 15 -3.36 12.32 20.09
CA SER A 15 -3.25 13.10 21.34
C SER A 15 -2.35 14.32 21.20
N ASP A 16 -1.61 14.43 20.09
CA ASP A 16 -0.70 15.56 19.88
C ASP A 16 -1.48 16.85 19.56
N PRO A 17 -1.30 17.91 20.35
CA PRO A 17 -2.07 19.14 20.19
C PRO A 17 -1.74 19.89 18.90
N LEU A 18 -0.53 19.78 18.36
CA LEU A 18 -0.15 20.44 17.12
C LEU A 18 -0.76 19.72 15.92
N ILE A 19 -0.67 18.39 15.89
CA ILE A 19 -1.27 17.56 14.84
C ILE A 19 -2.79 17.78 14.80
N LEU A 20 -3.45 17.77 15.95
CA LEU A 20 -4.90 18.04 16.02
C LEU A 20 -5.26 19.46 15.62
N SER A 21 -4.39 20.44 15.86
CA SER A 21 -4.62 21.82 15.44
C SER A 21 -4.54 21.97 13.92
N VAL A 22 -3.56 21.31 13.29
CA VAL A 22 -3.44 21.28 11.83
C VAL A 22 -4.62 20.53 11.21
N ALA A 23 -4.96 19.33 11.72
CA ALA A 23 -6.10 18.57 11.22
C ALA A 23 -7.42 19.38 11.28
N ARG A 24 -7.63 20.14 12.36
CA ARG A 24 -8.78 21.04 12.48
C ARG A 24 -8.71 22.24 11.54
N ALA A 25 -7.53 22.79 11.29
CA ALA A 25 -7.34 23.86 10.30
C ALA A 25 -7.69 23.37 8.88
N ASP A 26 -7.44 22.09 8.59
CA ASP A 26 -7.83 21.44 7.34
C ASP A 26 -9.30 20.96 7.33
N GLY A 27 -10.06 21.24 8.39
CA GLY A 27 -11.50 20.93 8.48
C GLY A 27 -11.83 19.50 8.89
N PHE A 28 -10.86 18.70 9.36
CA PHE A 28 -11.11 17.35 9.83
C PHE A 28 -11.57 17.30 11.28
N THR A 29 -12.60 16.49 11.56
CA THR A 29 -12.88 16.04 12.92
C THR A 29 -11.84 14.98 13.36
N PRO A 30 -11.62 14.79 14.68
CA PRO A 30 -10.69 13.77 15.16
C PRO A 30 -11.01 12.36 14.66
N ASN A 31 -12.30 12.05 14.48
CA ASN A 31 -12.74 10.73 14.05
C ASN A 31 -12.49 10.51 12.55
N GLU A 32 -12.70 11.53 11.72
CA GLU A 32 -12.35 11.49 10.30
C GLU A 32 -10.85 11.38 10.11
N PHE A 33 -10.07 12.17 10.85
CA PHE A 33 -8.61 12.12 10.82
C PHE A 33 -8.08 10.73 11.20
N LYS A 34 -8.63 10.12 12.25
CA LYS A 34 -8.33 8.73 12.63
C LYS A 34 -8.64 7.75 11.49
N GLY A 35 -9.83 7.85 10.90
CA GLY A 35 -10.24 6.99 9.79
C GLY A 35 -9.28 7.11 8.58
N LEU A 36 -8.86 8.33 8.26
CA LEU A 36 -7.95 8.63 7.15
C LEU A 36 -6.57 8.01 7.38
N LEU A 37 -6.01 8.19 8.57
CA LEU A 37 -4.74 7.58 8.97
C LEU A 37 -4.82 6.04 8.97
N SER A 38 -5.91 5.46 9.48
CA SER A 38 -6.10 4.00 9.46
C SER A 38 -6.22 3.46 8.03
N ALA A 39 -6.92 4.16 7.14
CA ALA A 39 -7.02 3.77 5.73
C ALA A 39 -5.65 3.85 5.02
N ALA A 40 -4.87 4.91 5.31
CA ALA A 40 -3.52 5.07 4.77
C ALA A 40 -2.57 3.96 5.27
N ALA A 41 -2.62 3.63 6.56
CA ALA A 41 -1.84 2.53 7.14
C ALA A 41 -2.18 1.19 6.47
N ASN A 42 -3.47 0.85 6.35
CA ASN A 42 -3.91 -0.37 5.67
C ASN A 42 -3.41 -0.43 4.20
N LYS A 43 -3.47 0.69 3.47
CA LYS A 43 -2.94 0.76 2.09
C LYS A 43 -1.43 0.55 2.04
N LEU A 44 -0.69 1.10 3.00
CA LEU A 44 0.75 0.87 3.10
C LEU A 44 1.08 -0.59 3.40
N GLU A 45 0.32 -1.24 4.29
CA GLU A 45 0.47 -2.67 4.58
C GLU A 45 0.18 -3.54 3.35
N GLN A 46 -0.90 -3.25 2.62
CA GLN A 46 -1.23 -3.94 1.36
C GLN A 46 -0.14 -3.75 0.30
N SER A 47 0.41 -2.53 0.18
CA SER A 47 1.51 -2.25 -0.74
C SER A 47 2.81 -2.98 -0.36
N ARG A 48 3.11 -3.06 0.94
CA ARG A 48 4.24 -3.84 1.46
C ARG A 48 4.06 -5.33 1.18
N ALA A 49 2.87 -5.87 1.43
CA ALA A 49 2.54 -7.27 1.11
C ALA A 49 2.65 -7.57 -0.39
N SER A 50 2.23 -6.64 -1.26
CA SER A 50 2.36 -6.77 -2.71
C SER A 50 3.81 -6.71 -3.20
N ARG A 51 4.74 -6.08 -2.46
CA ARG A 51 6.16 -5.98 -2.82
C ARG A 51 6.96 -7.24 -2.48
N VAL A 52 6.39 -8.16 -1.69
CA VAL A 52 7.02 -9.42 -1.28
C VAL A 52 6.85 -10.53 -2.31
N GLU A 53 6.11 -10.34 -3.40
CA GLU A 53 6.01 -11.36 -4.46
C GLU A 53 6.37 -10.84 -5.85
N PRO A 54 7.59 -11.15 -6.31
CA PRO A 54 7.72 -11.69 -7.65
C PRO A 54 8.72 -12.86 -7.64
N ALA A 55 8.27 -14.10 -7.39
CA ALA A 55 9.15 -15.24 -7.63
C ALA A 55 8.53 -16.55 -8.11
N LYS A 56 7.21 -16.81 -8.01
CA LYS A 56 6.68 -18.14 -8.40
C LYS A 56 5.32 -18.17 -9.09
N ARG A 57 4.99 -17.18 -9.93
CA ARG A 57 3.86 -17.29 -10.88
C ARG A 57 4.23 -17.01 -12.34
N GLY A 58 5.50 -17.24 -12.69
CA GLY A 58 6.05 -17.03 -14.04
C GLY A 58 6.42 -18.29 -14.83
N LEU A 59 6.12 -19.52 -14.35
CA LEU A 59 6.65 -20.75 -14.96
C LEU A 59 5.61 -21.84 -15.29
N LEU A 60 4.31 -21.57 -15.19
CA LEU A 60 3.26 -22.57 -15.46
C LEU A 60 2.11 -22.09 -16.35
N ALA A 61 2.27 -20.96 -17.04
CA ALA A 61 1.29 -20.45 -18.01
C ALA A 61 1.81 -20.41 -19.46
N LYS A 62 3.00 -20.98 -19.74
CA LYS A 62 3.62 -21.01 -21.07
C LYS A 62 3.78 -22.41 -21.66
N MET A 63 3.17 -23.43 -21.05
CA MET A 63 3.31 -24.82 -21.48
C MET A 63 2.00 -25.45 -21.98
N ILE A 64 1.05 -24.61 -22.45
CA ILE A 64 -0.13 -25.07 -23.21
C ILE A 64 -0.42 -24.04 -24.31
N ALA A 65 0.53 -23.86 -25.22
CA ALA A 65 0.24 -23.28 -26.53
C ALA A 65 0.55 -24.39 -27.54
N PRO A 66 -0.45 -25.06 -28.14
CA PRO A 66 -0.19 -26.02 -29.20
C PRO A 66 0.35 -25.24 -30.41
N GLU A 67 1.66 -25.32 -30.55
CA GLU A 67 2.44 -25.07 -31.75
C GLU A 67 1.93 -25.95 -32.90
N ASN A 68 0.91 -25.50 -33.64
CA ASN A 68 0.71 -25.97 -35.01
C ASN A 68 -0.15 -25.01 -35.86
N ARG A 69 0.47 -23.93 -36.33
CA ARG A 69 0.13 -23.31 -37.62
C ARG A 69 1.42 -23.36 -38.41
N ILE A 70 1.57 -24.24 -39.40
CA ILE A 70 1.32 -23.99 -40.84
C ILE A 70 1.34 -25.35 -41.58
N CYS A 71 0.28 -25.71 -42.30
CA CYS A 71 0.39 -26.61 -43.45
C CYS A 71 -0.86 -26.45 -44.32
N PHE A 72 -0.71 -25.80 -45.47
CA PHE A 72 -1.40 -26.18 -46.71
C PHE A 72 -0.49 -25.74 -47.86
N GLN A 73 0.11 -26.73 -48.51
CA GLN A 73 0.62 -26.62 -49.87
C GLN A 73 -0.47 -27.09 -50.85
N SER A 74 -0.36 -26.54 -52.07
CA SER A 74 -1.07 -26.86 -53.32
C SER A 74 -2.38 -26.14 -53.58
#